data_AF-A0A1V8ZY92-F1
#
_entry.id   AF-A0A1V8ZY92-F1
#
_cell.length_a   1.000
_cell.length_b   1.000
_cell.length_c   1.000
_cell.angle_alpha   90.00
_cell.angle_beta   90.00
_cell.angle_gamma   90.00
#
_symmetry.space_group_name_H-M   'P 1'
#
loop_
_entity.id
_entity.type
_entity.pdbx_description
1 polymer ?
#
loop_
_entity_poly.entity_id
_entity_poly.type
_entity_poly.pdbx_seq_one_letter_code
_entity_poly.pdbx_strand_id
1 'polypeptide(L)'
;MAARAKREGVSPGELKGRLLAEGYAQRDHPGIVFRGPWHDRRAALAEGPDVWEVASRLRELDGPEEHRIAVLCEETALHPRHVRIAIDYAAEHLDEVLERIERNEEAAKRSRRAVQRRAALFAAVPDPGGRPRA
;
A
#
# COMPACT_ATOMS: atom_id res chain seq x y z
N MET A 1 -19.59 -12.36 17.95
CA MET A 1 -19.18 -12.60 16.53
C MET A 1 -20.26 -12.21 15.53
N ALA A 2 -21.50 -12.70 15.63
CA ALA A 2 -22.58 -12.40 14.66
C ALA A 2 -22.83 -10.90 14.41
N ALA A 3 -22.86 -10.07 15.45
CA ALA A 3 -23.06 -8.62 15.30
C ALA A 3 -21.93 -7.93 14.52
N ARG A 4 -20.69 -8.41 14.63
CA ARG A 4 -19.56 -7.88 13.87
C ARG A 4 -19.62 -8.34 12.42
N ALA A 5 -19.89 -9.62 12.17
CA ALA A 5 -20.05 -10.17 10.83
C ALA A 5 -21.12 -9.41 10.02
N LYS A 6 -22.28 -9.12 10.65
CA LYS A 6 -23.34 -8.31 10.06
C LYS A 6 -22.88 -6.90 9.67
N ARG A 7 -22.07 -6.23 10.50
CA ARG A 7 -21.53 -4.90 10.20
C ARG A 7 -20.53 -4.91 9.05
N GLU A 8 -19.72 -5.95 8.97
CA GLU A 8 -18.70 -6.13 7.93
C GLU A 8 -19.28 -6.69 6.61
N GLY A 9 -20.56 -7.07 6.59
CA GLY A 9 -21.24 -7.59 5.40
C GLY A 9 -20.84 -9.02 5.02
N VAL A 10 -20.42 -9.83 5.99
CA VAL A 10 -19.97 -11.22 5.77
C VAL A 10 -20.59 -12.23 6.72
N SER A 11 -20.46 -13.51 6.39
CA SER A 11 -20.90 -14.57 7.30
C SER A 11 -20.02 -14.64 8.55
N PRO A 12 -20.55 -15.13 9.69
CA PRO A 12 -19.75 -15.37 10.89
C PRO A 12 -18.59 -16.36 10.67
N GLY A 13 -18.75 -17.31 9.74
CA GLY A 13 -17.73 -18.29 9.39
C GLY A 13 -16.55 -17.65 8.64
N GLU A 14 -16.83 -16.84 7.62
CA GLU A 14 -15.81 -16.07 6.92
C GLU A 14 -15.06 -15.12 7.86
N LEU A 15 -15.81 -14.44 8.75
CA LEU A 15 -15.21 -13.57 9.78
C LEU A 15 -14.23 -14.35 10.65
N LYS A 16 -14.65 -15.52 11.15
CA LYS A 16 -13.81 -16.36 12.02
C LYS A 16 -12.58 -16.87 11.28
N GLY A 17 -12.74 -17.41 10.06
CA GLY A 17 -11.64 -17.99 9.30
C GLY A 17 -10.54 -16.98 9.00
N ARG A 18 -10.93 -15.77 8.56
CA ARG A 18 -9.98 -14.68 8.32
C ARG A 18 -9.31 -14.21 9.61
N LEU A 19 -10.04 -14.01 10.71
CA LEU A 19 -9.41 -13.59 11.98
C LEU A 19 -8.42 -14.64 12.52
N LEU A 20 -8.67 -15.93 12.28
CA LEU A 20 -7.71 -16.99 12.61
C LEU A 20 -6.47 -16.91 11.71
N ALA A 21 -6.65 -16.77 10.39
CA ALA A 21 -5.52 -16.63 9.46
C ALA A 21 -4.66 -15.40 9.80
N GLU A 22 -5.29 -14.25 10.04
CA GLU A 22 -4.60 -13.04 10.49
C GLU A 22 -3.88 -13.26 11.82
N GLY A 23 -4.51 -13.96 12.78
CA GLY A 23 -3.88 -14.28 14.06
C GLY A 23 -2.66 -15.19 13.95
N TYR A 24 -2.66 -16.17 13.03
CA TYR A 24 -1.48 -16.98 12.74
C TYR A 24 -0.37 -16.15 12.12
N ALA A 25 -0.68 -15.37 11.08
CA ALA A 25 0.31 -14.50 10.45
C ALA A 25 0.94 -13.50 11.44
N GLN A 26 0.17 -12.94 12.38
CA GLN A 26 0.71 -12.06 13.43
C GLN A 26 1.63 -12.78 14.43
N ARG A 27 1.37 -14.07 14.67
CA ARG A 27 2.20 -14.91 15.53
C ARG A 27 3.51 -15.27 14.85
N ASP A 28 3.45 -15.57 13.56
CA ASP A 28 4.61 -15.95 12.74
C ASP A 28 5.47 -14.72 12.41
N HIS A 29 4.84 -13.54 12.27
CA HIS A 29 5.50 -12.26 11.97
C HIS A 29 5.22 -11.21 13.06
N PRO A 30 5.87 -11.28 14.23
CA PRO A 30 5.62 -10.34 15.34
C PRO A 30 5.89 -8.89 14.93
N GLY A 31 4.84 -8.05 14.96
CA GLY A 31 4.90 -6.64 14.53
C GLY A 31 4.07 -6.35 13.29
N ILE A 32 3.60 -7.39 12.58
CA ILE A 32 2.56 -7.25 11.55
C ILE A 32 1.19 -7.05 12.21
N VAL A 33 0.40 -6.14 11.65
CA VAL A 33 -1.01 -5.94 11.95
C VAL A 33 -1.81 -5.94 10.66
N PHE A 34 -3.10 -6.22 10.75
CA PHE A 34 -4.00 -6.16 9.60
C PHE A 34 -4.95 -4.96 9.74
N ARG A 35 -5.01 -4.11 8.72
CA ARG A 35 -5.80 -2.87 8.70
C ARG A 35 -6.58 -2.72 7.40
N GLY A 36 -7.46 -1.73 7.33
CA GLY A 36 -8.41 -1.55 6.22
C GLY A 36 -9.75 -2.27 6.43
N PRO A 37 -10.73 -1.97 5.56
CA PRO A 37 -12.06 -2.56 5.64
C PRO A 37 -12.02 -4.05 5.31
N TRP A 38 -13.10 -4.78 5.64
CA TRP A 38 -13.13 -6.24 5.54
C TRP A 38 -12.78 -6.82 4.15
N HIS A 39 -13.24 -6.17 3.09
CA HIS A 39 -13.01 -6.58 1.71
C HIS A 39 -11.64 -6.09 1.17
N ASP A 40 -10.87 -5.41 2.00
CA ASP A 40 -9.61 -4.77 1.61
C ASP A 40 -8.60 -4.77 2.77
N ARG A 41 -8.54 -5.90 3.49
CA ARG A 41 -7.60 -6.12 4.58
C ARG A 41 -6.18 -6.10 4.04
N ARG A 42 -5.27 -5.44 4.75
CA ARG A 42 -3.86 -5.30 4.38
C ARG A 42 -2.96 -5.55 5.56
N ALA A 43 -1.92 -6.35 5.35
CA ALA A 43 -0.82 -6.46 6.28
C ALA A 43 0.00 -5.16 6.32
N ALA A 44 0.41 -4.77 7.52
CA ALA A 44 1.16 -3.56 7.78
C ALA A 44 2.03 -3.70 9.01
N LEU A 45 3.04 -2.84 9.13
CA LEU A 45 3.75 -2.67 10.39
C LEU A 45 2.83 -1.98 11.40
N ALA A 46 2.86 -2.44 12.66
CA ALA A 46 2.01 -1.93 13.75
C ALA A 46 2.06 -0.40 13.87
N GLU A 47 3.26 0.16 13.76
CA GLU A 47 3.52 1.60 13.70
C GLU A 47 4.32 1.88 12.42
N GLY A 48 3.63 1.98 11.27
CA GLY A 48 4.33 2.21 10.02
C GLY A 48 3.52 1.97 8.75
N PRO A 49 4.21 1.82 7.62
CA PRO A 49 3.62 1.58 6.30
C PRO A 49 3.00 0.18 6.18
N ASP A 50 2.19 0.00 5.14
CA ASP A 50 1.72 -1.31 4.72
C ASP A 50 2.90 -2.14 4.20
N VAL A 51 2.82 -3.47 4.31
CA VAL A 51 3.90 -4.35 3.83
C VAL A 51 4.14 -4.19 2.33
N TRP A 52 3.07 -3.99 1.55
CA TRP A 52 3.19 -3.76 0.11
C TRP A 52 3.95 -2.46 -0.21
N GLU A 53 3.87 -1.42 0.63
CA GLU A 53 4.61 -0.16 0.44
C GLU A 53 6.10 -0.37 0.69
N VAL A 54 6.44 -1.12 1.75
CA VAL A 54 7.83 -1.52 2.04
C VAL A 54 8.40 -2.33 0.87
N ALA A 55 7.69 -3.37 0.43
CA ALA A 55 8.11 -4.21 -0.68
C ALA A 55 8.23 -3.42 -2.00
N SER A 56 7.29 -2.53 -2.30
CA SER A 56 7.35 -1.65 -3.47
C SER A 56 8.61 -0.78 -3.42
N ARG A 57 8.89 -0.14 -2.28
CA ARG A 57 10.04 0.75 -2.17
C ARG A 57 11.35 -0.01 -2.29
N LEU A 58 11.49 -1.17 -1.66
CA LEU A 58 12.69 -2.01 -1.77
C LEU A 58 12.95 -2.49 -3.21
N ARG A 59 11.90 -2.68 -4.02
CA ARG A 59 12.05 -3.07 -5.44
C ARG A 59 12.59 -1.94 -6.33
N GLU A 60 12.38 -0.69 -5.95
CA GLU A 60 12.89 0.49 -6.65
C GLU A 60 14.34 0.83 -6.32
N LEU A 61 14.85 0.31 -5.20
CA LEU A 61 16.22 0.53 -4.75
C LEU A 61 17.18 -0.44 -5.44
N ASP A 62 18.38 0.02 -5.75
CA ASP A 62 19.45 -0.80 -6.33
C ASP A 62 20.35 -1.41 -5.24
N GLY A 63 21.19 -2.36 -5.65
CA GLY A 63 22.20 -2.97 -4.78
C GLY A 63 21.70 -4.18 -3.97
N PRO A 64 22.53 -4.70 -3.05
CA PRO A 64 22.23 -5.87 -2.24
C PRO A 64 21.15 -5.58 -1.18
N GLU A 65 20.50 -6.63 -0.68
CA GLU A 65 19.39 -6.54 0.28
C GLU A 65 19.68 -5.62 1.47
N GLU A 66 20.80 -5.82 2.16
CA GLU A 66 21.18 -5.02 3.33
C GLU A 66 21.39 -3.54 3.01
N HIS A 67 21.85 -3.21 1.80
CA HIS A 67 21.95 -1.82 1.37
C HIS A 67 20.55 -1.19 1.17
N ARG A 68 19.64 -1.92 0.53
CA ARG A 68 18.25 -1.45 0.34
C ARG A 68 17.53 -1.27 1.67
N ILE A 69 17.75 -2.18 2.61
CA ILE A 69 17.23 -2.07 3.99
C ILE A 69 17.77 -0.80 4.64
N ALA A 70 19.08 -0.56 4.58
CA ALA A 70 19.70 0.62 5.17
C ALA A 70 19.11 1.92 4.60
N VAL A 71 19.02 2.04 3.27
CA VAL A 71 18.43 3.19 2.58
C VAL A 71 16.97 3.40 3.00
N LEU A 72 16.16 2.34 3.04
CA LEU A 72 14.77 2.46 3.47
C LEU A 72 14.66 2.93 4.94
N CYS A 73 15.52 2.43 5.82
CA CYS A 73 15.53 2.84 7.22
C CYS A 73 15.86 4.34 7.37
N GLU A 74 16.79 4.85 6.57
CA GLU A 74 17.12 6.28 6.53
C GLU A 74 15.95 7.13 6.04
N GLU A 75 15.23 6.68 5.01
CA GLU A 75 14.09 7.41 4.43
C GLU A 75 12.85 7.45 5.33
N THR A 76 12.64 6.41 6.14
CA THR A 76 11.37 6.18 6.86
C THR A 76 11.49 6.22 8.37
N ALA A 77 12.72 6.32 8.91
CA ALA A 77 13.03 6.13 10.32
C ALA A 77 12.56 4.77 10.89
N LEU A 78 12.29 3.78 10.03
CA LEU A 78 11.96 2.43 10.48
C LEU A 78 13.21 1.76 11.06
N HIS A 79 13.03 1.02 12.14
CA HIS A 79 14.08 0.15 12.65
C HIS A 79 14.31 -1.02 11.67
N PRO A 80 15.56 -1.41 11.37
CA PRO A 80 15.87 -2.48 10.40
C PRO A 80 15.16 -3.82 10.67
N ARG A 81 14.87 -4.11 11.95
CA ARG A 81 14.09 -5.29 12.34
C ARG A 81 12.68 -5.29 11.73
N HIS A 82 12.00 -4.15 11.71
CA HIS A 82 10.64 -4.05 11.15
C HIS A 82 10.66 -4.22 9.62
N VAL A 83 11.69 -3.69 8.95
CA VAL A 83 11.86 -3.91 7.51
C VAL A 83 12.04 -5.40 7.20
N ARG A 84 12.87 -6.11 7.97
CA ARG A 84 13.06 -7.56 7.79
C ARG A 84 11.78 -8.37 8.03
N ILE A 85 11.03 -8.04 9.09
CA ILE A 85 9.71 -8.67 9.34
C ILE A 85 8.76 -8.46 8.16
N ALA A 86 8.75 -7.27 7.55
CA ALA A 86 7.93 -7.01 6.37
C ALA A 86 8.42 -7.79 5.14
N ILE A 87 9.73 -7.98 4.96
CA ILE A 87 10.31 -8.80 3.89
C ILE A 87 9.92 -10.27 4.08
N ASP A 88 10.04 -10.80 5.29
CA ASP A 88 9.71 -12.20 5.61
C ASP A 88 8.22 -12.46 5.35
N TYR A 89 7.33 -11.57 5.83
CA TYR A 89 5.90 -11.64 5.49
C TYR A 89 5.67 -11.59 3.97
N ALA A 90 6.32 -10.67 3.27
CA ALA A 90 6.14 -10.52 1.83
C ALA A 90 6.62 -11.75 1.04
N ALA A 91 7.66 -12.44 1.51
CA ALA A 91 8.16 -13.67 0.90
C ALA A 91 7.15 -14.83 1.03
N GLU A 92 6.46 -14.94 2.16
CA GLU A 92 5.43 -15.96 2.38
C GLU A 92 4.09 -15.62 1.70
N HIS A 93 3.82 -14.34 1.45
CA HIS A 93 2.57 -13.82 0.89
C HIS A 93 2.79 -13.06 -0.44
N LEU A 94 3.70 -13.57 -1.28
CA LEU A 94 4.20 -12.86 -2.45
C LEU A 94 3.08 -12.44 -3.42
N ASP A 95 2.16 -13.35 -3.76
CA ASP A 95 1.07 -13.06 -4.70
C ASP A 95 0.17 -11.93 -4.20
N GLU A 96 -0.19 -11.93 -2.92
CA GLU A 96 -1.01 -10.88 -2.30
C GLU A 96 -0.30 -9.52 -2.38
N VAL A 97 1.00 -9.50 -2.05
CA VAL A 97 1.80 -8.27 -2.07
C VAL A 97 1.98 -7.74 -3.50
N LEU A 98 2.28 -8.61 -4.47
CA LEU A 98 2.46 -8.21 -5.87
C LEU A 98 1.16 -7.69 -6.48
N GLU A 99 0.04 -8.37 -6.25
CA GLU A 99 -1.28 -7.91 -6.71
C GLU A 99 -1.61 -6.52 -6.15
N ARG A 100 -1.21 -6.26 -4.90
CA ARG A 100 -1.42 -4.96 -4.26
C ARG A 100 -0.59 -3.86 -4.90
N ILE A 101 0.69 -4.12 -5.15
CA ILE A 101 1.59 -3.20 -5.82
C ILE A 101 1.03 -2.86 -7.20
N GLU A 102 0.64 -3.86 -7.98
CA GLU A 102 0.07 -3.67 -9.31
C GLU A 102 -1.20 -2.80 -9.26
N ARG A 103 -2.17 -3.15 -8.40
CA ARG A 103 -3.39 -2.35 -8.23
C ARG A 103 -3.10 -0.88 -7.88
N ASN A 104 -2.11 -0.65 -7.03
CA ASN A 104 -1.74 0.70 -6.62
C ASN A 104 -1.04 1.48 -7.75
N GLU A 105 -0.13 0.83 -8.49
CA GLU A 105 0.51 1.42 -9.66
C GLU A 105 -0.52 1.81 -10.73
N GLU A 106 -1.49 0.96 -11.00
CA GLU A 106 -2.58 1.26 -11.92
C GLU A 106 -3.42 2.44 -11.44
N ALA A 107 -3.75 2.49 -10.14
CA ALA A 107 -4.49 3.61 -9.56
C ALA A 107 -3.70 4.92 -9.67
N ALA A 108 -2.38 4.88 -9.46
CA ALA A 108 -1.50 6.01 -9.65
C ALA A 108 -1.43 6.45 -11.12
N LYS A 109 -1.34 5.51 -12.07
CA LYS A 109 -1.40 5.77 -13.53
C LYS A 109 -2.72 6.45 -13.91
N ARG A 110 -3.86 5.94 -13.42
CA ARG A 110 -5.20 6.54 -13.65
C ARG A 110 -5.28 7.96 -13.08
N SER A 111 -4.78 8.17 -11.87
CA SER A 111 -4.76 9.48 -11.21
C SER A 111 -3.92 10.50 -11.98
N ARG A 112 -2.72 10.11 -12.44
CA ARG A 112 -1.87 10.97 -13.29
C ARG A 112 -2.57 11.39 -14.60
N ARG A 113 -3.22 10.44 -15.27
CA ARG A 113 -4.00 10.73 -16.51
C ARG A 113 -5.15 11.70 -16.23
N ALA A 114 -5.85 11.55 -15.11
CA ALA A 114 -6.92 12.46 -14.72
C ALA A 114 -6.41 13.89 -14.46
N VAL A 115 -5.26 14.02 -13.78
CA VAL A 115 -4.62 15.32 -13.55
C VAL A 115 -4.21 15.99 -14.88
N GLN A 116 -3.61 15.24 -15.80
CA GLN A 116 -3.24 15.76 -17.13
C GLN A 116 -4.46 16.22 -17.94
N ARG A 117 -5.54 15.41 -17.96
CA ARG A 117 -6.80 15.79 -18.61
C ARG A 117 -7.41 17.05 -18.01
N ARG A 118 -7.38 17.17 -16.68
CA ARG A 118 -7.86 18.37 -15.97
C ARG A 118 -7.03 19.61 -16.32
N ALA A 119 -5.70 19.49 -16.36
CA ALA A 119 -4.83 20.58 -16.77
C ALA A 119 -5.09 21.03 -18.22
N ALA A 120 -5.34 20.10 -19.14
CA ALA A 120 -5.66 20.40 -20.54
C ALA A 120 -6.94 21.23 -20.70
N LEU A 121 -7.95 21.05 -19.83
CA LEU A 121 -9.18 21.87 -19.86
C LEU A 121 -8.91 23.36 -19.60
N PHE A 122 -7.93 23.67 -18.75
CA PHE A 122 -7.59 25.05 -18.40
C PHE A 122 -6.52 25.67 -19.31
N ALA A 123 -5.72 24.84 -20.00
CA ALA A 123 -4.76 25.31 -21.00
C ALA A 123 -5.42 25.66 -22.35
N ALA A 124 -6.61 25.11 -22.63
CA ALA A 124 -7.31 25.29 -23.91
C ALA A 124 -8.23 26.53 -23.97
N VAL A 125 -8.27 27.39 -22.94
CA VAL A 125 -8.96 28.68 -22.99
C VAL A 125 -7.93 29.76 -23.32
N PRO A 126 -7.79 30.21 -24.58
CA PRO A 126 -7.00 31.39 -24.87
C PRO A 126 -7.69 32.61 -24.25
N ASP A 127 -6.90 33.49 -23.65
CA ASP A 127 -7.36 34.79 -23.15
C ASP A 127 -8.12 35.53 -24.27
N PRO A 128 -9.42 35.85 -24.11
CA PRO A 128 -10.17 36.59 -25.12
C PRO A 128 -9.79 38.08 -25.21
N GLY A 129 -8.74 38.52 -24.49
CA GLY A 129 -8.42 39.93 -24.27
C GLY A 129 -7.05 40.43 -24.73
N GLY A 130 -6.31 39.70 -25.56
CA GLY A 130 -4.98 40.12 -26.04
C GLY A 130 -5.01 41.42 -26.87
N ARG A 131 -5.01 42.60 -26.22
CA ARG A 131 -4.79 43.88 -26.91
C ARG A 131 -3.34 43.95 -27.40
N PRO A 132 -3.09 44.36 -28.65
CA PRO A 132 -1.74 44.66 -29.10
C PRO A 132 -1.24 45.90 -28.35
N ARG A 133 -0.04 45.81 -27.76
CA ARG A 133 0.69 47.01 -27.31
C ARG A 133 1.35 47.64 -28.54
N ALA A 134 1.04 48.91 -28.74
CA ALA A 134 1.67 49.80 -29.73
C ALA A 134 3.16 50.03 -29.41
#